data_AF-W5N4H5-F1
#
_entry.id   AF-W5N4H5-F1
#
_cell.length_a   1.000
_cell.length_b   1.000
_cell.length_c   1.000
_cell.angle_alpha   90.00
_cell.angle_beta   90.00
_cell.angle_gamma   90.00
#
_symmetry.space_group_name_H-M   'P 1'
#
loop_
_entity.id
_entity.type
_entity.pdbx_description
1 polymer ?
#
loop_
_entity_poly.entity_id
_entity_poly.type
_entity_poly.pdbx_seq_one_letter_code
_entity_poly.pdbx_strand_id
1 'polypeptide(L)' 'VSSDALILMAEMLKVFVQEAAERSVKQAVTEDSESVDIDHFEKILPQLV' A
#
# COMPACT_ATOMS: atom_id res chain seq x y z
N VAL A 1 -13.04 -22.19 -3.58
CA VAL A 1 -12.00 -21.39 -4.28
C VAL A 1 -11.02 -22.37 -4.90
N SER A 2 -10.72 -22.27 -6.19
CA SER A 2 -9.72 -23.15 -6.81
C SER A 2 -8.32 -22.83 -6.28
N SER A 3 -7.38 -23.78 -6.37
CA SER A 3 -5.98 -23.56 -5.98
C SER A 3 -5.38 -22.36 -6.72
N ASP A 4 -5.66 -22.24 -8.02
CA ASP A 4 -5.16 -21.14 -8.85
C ASP A 4 -5.74 -19.78 -8.42
N ALA A 5 -7.04 -19.75 -8.08
CA ALA A 5 -7.67 -18.54 -7.55
C ALA A 5 -7.06 -18.13 -6.20
N LEU A 6 -6.69 -19.10 -5.35
CA LEU A 6 -6.03 -18.80 -4.08
C LEU A 6 -4.64 -18.18 -4.29
N ILE A 7 -3.84 -18.72 -5.21
CA ILE A 7 -2.52 -18.19 -5.56
C ILE A 7 -2.64 -16.78 -6.12
N LEU A 8 -3.60 -16.56 -7.03
CA LEU A 8 -3.84 -15.25 -7.62
C LEU A 8 -4.22 -14.20 -6.56
N MET A 9 -5.10 -14.56 -5.63
CA MET A 9 -5.48 -13.65 -4.53
C MET A 9 -4.33 -13.39 -3.58
N ALA A 10 -3.45 -14.36 -3.33
CA ALA A 10 -2.27 -14.17 -2.51
C ALA A 10 -1.29 -13.15 -3.12
N GLU A 11 -1.03 -13.24 -4.44
CA GLU A 11 -0.21 -12.25 -5.13
C GLU A 11 -0.92 -10.88 -5.22
N MET A 12 -2.23 -10.84 -5.43
CA MET A 12 -2.99 -9.60 -5.44
C MET A 12 -2.92 -8.87 -4.10
N LEU A 13 -3.05 -9.59 -2.97
CA LEU A 13 -2.89 -9.03 -1.63
C LEU A 13 -1.47 -8.52 -1.38
N LYS A 14 -0.45 -9.23 -1.86
CA LYS A 14 0.94 -8.80 -1.76
C LYS A 14 1.19 -7.51 -2.53
N VAL A 15 0.71 -7.40 -3.77
CA VAL A 15 0.80 -6.17 -4.57
C VAL A 15 0.06 -5.02 -3.88
N PHE A 16 -1.13 -5.29 -3.33
CA PHE A 16 -1.90 -4.28 -2.61
C PHE A 16 -1.14 -3.68 -1.42
N VAL A 17 -0.51 -4.52 -0.60
CA VAL A 17 0.30 -4.07 0.55
C VAL A 17 1.56 -3.32 0.09
N GLN A 18 2.20 -3.77 -1.00
CA GLN A 18 3.37 -3.08 -1.56
C GLN A 18 3.01 -1.69 -2.10
N GLU A 19 1.89 -1.55 -2.81
CA GLU A 19 1.38 -0.26 -3.29
C GLU A 19 1.06 0.68 -2.12
N ALA A 20 0.42 0.17 -1.06
CA ALA A 20 0.15 0.93 0.15
C ALA A 20 1.44 1.49 0.78
N ALA A 21 2.46 0.64 0.93
CA ALA A 21 3.74 1.03 1.50
C ALA A 21 4.47 2.07 0.63
N GLU A 22 4.57 1.82 -0.67
CA GLU A 22 5.27 2.70 -1.62
C GLU A 22 4.62 4.09 -1.70
N ARG A 23 3.28 4.16 -1.72
CA ARG A 23 2.55 5.44 -1.72
C ARG A 23 2.72 6.19 -0.41
N SER A 24 2.74 5.49 0.72
CA SER A 24 2.98 6.11 2.04
C SER A 24 4.39 6.69 2.14
N VAL A 25 5.40 5.98 1.61
CA VAL A 25 6.77 6.50 1.49
C VAL A 25 6.82 7.75 0.62
N LYS A 26 6.17 7.72 -0.56
CA LYS A 26 6.11 8.89 -1.45
C LYS A 26 5.43 10.09 -0.79
N GLN A 27 4.38 9.85 -0.01
CA GLN A 27 3.70 10.91 0.75
C GLN A 27 4.62 11.50 1.83
N ALA A 28 5.33 10.66 2.59
CA ALA A 28 6.31 11.12 3.59
C ALA A 28 7.44 11.95 2.95
N VAL A 29 8.00 11.49 1.83
CA VAL A 29 9.02 12.23 1.06
C VAL A 29 8.47 13.56 0.54
N THR A 30 7.21 13.60 0.12
CA THR A 30 6.58 14.85 -0.36
C THR A 30 6.41 15.88 0.76
N GLU A 31 6.34 15.42 2.00
CA GLU A 31 6.19 16.26 3.20
C GLU A 31 7.52 16.49 3.94
N ASP A 32 8.66 16.13 3.33
CA ASP A 32 10.00 16.20 3.93
C ASP A 32 10.10 15.46 5.29
N SER A 33 9.34 14.37 5.46
CA SER A 33 9.41 13.51 6.63
C SER A 33 10.49 12.43 6.49
N GLU A 34 11.27 12.22 7.55
CA GLU A 34 12.30 11.15 7.61
C GLU A 34 11.70 9.74 7.77
N SER A 35 10.44 9.64 8.21
CA SER A 35 9.74 8.37 8.42
C SER A 35 8.28 8.41 7.99
N VAL A 36 7.76 7.24 7.65
CA VAL A 36 6.32 7.06 7.37
C VAL A 36 5.56 6.95 8.69
N ASP A 37 4.82 8.00 9.01
CA ASP A 37 3.77 7.99 10.04
C ASP A 37 2.38 7.65 9.49
N ILE A 38 1.44 7.37 10.39
CA ILE A 38 0.05 7.00 10.08
C ILE A 38 -0.65 8.07 9.23
N ASP A 39 -0.38 9.35 9.47
CA ASP A 39 -0.97 10.47 8.72
C ASP A 39 -0.67 10.40 7.21
N HIS A 40 0.50 9.90 6.82
CA HIS A 40 0.86 9.73 5.41
C HIS A 40 0.05 8.61 4.75
N PHE A 41 -0.20 7.52 5.49
CA PHE A 41 -1.03 6.41 5.02
C PHE A 41 -2.51 6.84 4.87
N GLU A 42 -3.03 7.59 5.85
CA GLU A 42 -4.41 8.11 5.79
C GLU A 42 -4.64 9.02 4.58
N LYS A 43 -3.64 9.81 4.17
CA LYS A 43 -3.70 10.68 3.00
C LYS A 43 -3.78 9.91 1.67
N ILE A 44 -3.16 8.74 1.56
CA ILE A 44 -3.17 7.93 0.33
C ILE A 44 -4.34 6.93 0.27
N LEU A 45 -5.03 6.72 1.40
CA LEU A 45 -6.13 5.76 1.53
C LEU A 45 -7.27 5.98 0.51
N PRO A 46 -7.70 7.22 0.20
CA PRO A 46 -8.80 7.44 -0.74
C PRO A 46 -8.50 6.96 -2.18
N GLN A 47 -7.24 6.79 -2.56
CA GLN A 47 -6.84 6.30 -3.89
C GLN A 47 -6.28 4.87 -3.85
N LEU A 48 -6.17 4.27 -2.67
CA LEU A 48 -5.67 2.92 -2.48
C LEU A 48 -6.79 1.86 -2.57
N VAL A 49 -8.02 2.23 -2.17
CA VAL A 49 -9.21 1.37 -2.19
C VAL A 49 -9.79 1.15 -3.57
#